data_AF-A0A534Q982-F1
#
_entry.id   AF-A0A534Q982-F1
#
_cell.length_a   1.000
_cell.length_b   1.000
_cell.length_c   1.000
_cell.angle_alpha   90.00
_cell.angle_beta   90.00
_cell.angle_gamma   90.00
#
_symmetry.space_group_name_H-M   'P 1'
#
loop_
_entity.id
_entity.type
_entity.pdbx_description
1 polymer ?
#
loop_
_entity_poly.entity_id
_entity_poly.type
_entity_poly.pdbx_seq_one_letter_code
_entity_poly.pdbx_strand_id
1 'polypeptide(L)'
;MEFEAIGAPAHTRTLVISLVRIGGDRIDASGSIVDVRKRGLVPMASDLQTAGVIHDMRVHAEIALEPARIAAISVEQANVAFEPSLATGGECCRDPGPRITALVGTPLDGESTRRLGAALGGPLGCSHVLTLAQLLLSTAQTGLALDRERFGGAARPDGQRIFHRSLTVDGVLGGDGLHLALQQADVHFAPIVPRADTDPLERLAGRLEIRAQAEIDLDAMVLRSLRAAERE
;
A
#
# COMPACT_ATOMS: atom_id res chain seq x y z
N MET A 1 0.75 -24.33 -10.44
CA MET A 1 -0.28 -23.92 -9.47
C MET A 1 -0.94 -22.68 -10.04
N GLU A 2 -2.23 -22.74 -10.36
CA GLU A 2 -2.93 -21.69 -11.12
C GLU A 2 -3.71 -20.81 -10.13
N PHE A 3 -3.17 -19.62 -9.83
CA PHE A 3 -3.79 -18.65 -8.92
C PHE A 3 -4.78 -17.75 -9.67
N GLU A 4 -5.83 -18.34 -10.26
CA GLU A 4 -6.90 -17.62 -10.95
C GLU A 4 -8.21 -17.65 -10.14
N ALA A 5 -8.86 -16.50 -10.00
CA ALA A 5 -10.18 -16.41 -9.36
C ALA A 5 -11.26 -16.27 -10.43
N ILE A 6 -12.27 -17.15 -10.39
CA ILE A 6 -13.34 -17.20 -11.39
C ILE A 6 -14.63 -16.68 -10.75
N GLY A 7 -15.24 -15.65 -11.35
CA GLY A 7 -16.48 -15.08 -10.87
C GLY A 7 -16.83 -13.80 -11.62
N ALA A 8 -17.89 -13.12 -11.17
CA ALA A 8 -18.25 -11.83 -11.74
C ALA A 8 -17.29 -10.75 -11.21
N PRO A 9 -16.66 -9.94 -12.07
CA PRO A 9 -15.60 -9.02 -11.64
C PRO A 9 -16.17 -7.93 -10.72
N ALA A 10 -15.59 -7.76 -9.54
CA ALA A 10 -16.07 -6.76 -8.57
C ALA A 10 -15.18 -5.52 -8.61
N HIS A 11 -13.91 -5.69 -8.23
CA HIS A 11 -13.04 -4.58 -7.87
C HIS A 11 -11.57 -4.99 -8.02
N THR A 12 -10.75 -4.14 -8.63
CA THR A 12 -9.29 -4.26 -8.53
C THR A 12 -8.74 -3.11 -7.72
N ARG A 13 -7.87 -3.44 -6.78
CA ARG A 13 -7.03 -2.50 -6.05
C ARG A 13 -5.59 -2.71 -6.43
N THR A 14 -4.91 -1.63 -6.80
CA THR A 14 -3.46 -1.64 -7.01
C THR A 14 -2.83 -0.66 -6.04
N LEU A 15 -1.86 -1.13 -5.26
CA LEU A 15 -1.03 -0.31 -4.38
C LEU A 15 0.42 -0.37 -4.83
N VAL A 16 1.10 0.77 -4.76
CA VAL A 16 2.52 0.87 -5.10
C VAL A 16 3.24 1.66 -4.03
N ILE A 17 4.33 1.13 -3.51
CA ILE A 17 5.20 1.77 -2.53
C ILE A 17 6.61 1.90 -3.12
N SER A 18 7.26 3.04 -2.92
CA SER A 18 8.65 3.30 -3.29
C SER A 18 9.38 3.97 -2.14
N LEU A 19 10.61 3.51 -1.88
CA LEU A 19 11.53 4.12 -0.93
C LEU A 19 12.74 4.67 -1.68
N VAL A 20 13.06 5.94 -1.46
CA VAL A 20 14.15 6.65 -2.15
C VAL A 20 14.98 7.43 -1.14
N ARG A 21 16.31 7.37 -1.25
CA ARG A 21 17.20 8.24 -0.47
C ARG A 21 17.07 9.68 -0.97
N ILE A 22 16.86 10.66 -0.09
CA ILE A 22 16.65 12.07 -0.50
C ILE A 22 17.63 13.08 0.12
N GLY A 23 18.63 12.62 0.87
CA GLY A 23 19.63 13.50 1.49
C GLY A 23 19.88 13.19 2.95
N GLY A 24 21.13 13.31 3.39
CA GLY A 24 21.52 13.06 4.79
C GLY A 24 20.95 11.73 5.28
N ASP A 25 20.35 11.68 6.46
CA ASP A 25 19.67 10.50 7.02
C ASP A 25 18.15 10.49 6.76
N ARG A 26 17.72 10.85 5.54
CA ARG A 26 16.31 10.93 5.15
C ARG A 26 15.94 10.02 3.99
N ILE A 27 14.76 9.42 4.09
CA ILE A 27 14.13 8.61 3.05
C ILE A 27 12.80 9.24 2.66
N ASP A 28 12.55 9.38 1.37
CA ASP A 28 11.21 9.59 0.83
C ASP A 28 10.54 8.22 0.67
N ALA A 29 9.41 8.05 1.36
CA ALA A 29 8.53 6.91 1.24
C ALA A 29 7.22 7.37 0.59
N SER A 30 7.02 6.95 -0.66
CA SER A 30 5.87 7.32 -1.46
C SER A 30 4.97 6.11 -1.67
N GLY A 31 3.68 6.24 -1.35
CA GLY A 31 2.66 5.23 -1.54
C GLY A 31 1.50 5.74 -2.39
N SER A 32 0.98 4.92 -3.30
CA SER A 32 -0.25 5.20 -4.05
C SER A 32 -1.20 4.03 -4.02
N ILE A 33 -2.49 4.33 -4.14
CA ILE A 33 -3.57 3.35 -4.29
C ILE A 33 -4.51 3.80 -5.41
N VAL A 34 -4.81 2.87 -6.32
CA VAL A 34 -5.85 3.02 -7.32
C VAL A 34 -6.84 1.88 -7.17
N ASP A 35 -8.09 2.25 -6.93
CA ASP A 35 -9.21 1.34 -6.80
C ASP A 35 -10.13 1.50 -8.02
N VAL A 36 -10.37 0.40 -8.74
CA VAL A 36 -11.20 0.37 -9.94
C VAL A 36 -12.36 -0.58 -9.72
N ARG A 37 -13.58 -0.05 -9.72
CA ARG A 37 -14.79 -0.86 -9.78
C ARG A 37 -14.99 -1.36 -11.21
N LYS A 38 -15.11 -2.68 -11.37
CA LYS A 38 -15.21 -3.33 -12.68
C LYS A 38 -16.65 -3.49 -13.18
N ARG A 39 -17.64 -3.49 -12.29
CA ARG A 39 -19.05 -3.69 -12.65
C ARG A 39 -19.92 -2.48 -12.37
N GLY A 40 -20.66 -2.11 -13.40
CA GLY A 40 -22.04 -1.64 -13.39
C GLY A 40 -22.46 -0.58 -12.37
N LEU A 41 -23.76 -0.46 -12.24
CA LEU A 41 -24.46 0.44 -11.33
C LEU A 41 -24.66 -0.30 -10.00
N VAL A 42 -23.86 0.03 -8.98
CA VAL A 42 -23.93 -0.58 -7.64
C VAL A 42 -24.66 0.38 -6.71
N PRO A 43 -25.77 -0.04 -6.08
CA PRO A 43 -26.42 0.75 -5.04
C PRO A 43 -25.46 0.92 -3.86
N MET A 44 -25.07 2.15 -3.54
CA MET A 44 -24.16 2.45 -2.42
C MET A 44 -24.72 3.64 -1.63
N ALA A 45 -25.07 3.39 -0.37
CA ALA A 45 -25.74 4.33 0.54
C ALA A 45 -27.02 4.93 -0.07
N SER A 46 -26.87 5.97 -0.88
CA SER A 46 -27.95 6.82 -1.41
C SER A 46 -27.89 7.04 -2.93
N ASP A 47 -26.86 6.51 -3.60
CA ASP A 47 -26.67 6.70 -5.04
C ASP A 47 -26.28 5.40 -5.74
N LEU A 48 -26.38 5.45 -7.06
CA LEU A 48 -26.06 4.36 -7.95
C LEU A 48 -24.71 4.64 -8.60
N GLN A 49 -23.66 4.04 -8.06
CA GLN A 49 -22.31 4.31 -8.51
C GLN A 49 -21.91 3.39 -9.67
N THR A 50 -21.34 3.96 -10.73
CA THR A 50 -20.92 3.25 -11.94
C THR A 50 -19.57 2.53 -11.78
N ALA A 51 -19.21 1.74 -12.80
CA ALA A 51 -17.83 1.28 -12.99
C ALA A 51 -16.88 2.45 -13.25
N GLY A 52 -15.63 2.31 -12.83
CA GLY A 52 -14.60 3.33 -12.97
C GLY A 52 -13.64 3.38 -11.79
N VAL A 53 -12.74 4.37 -11.81
CA VAL A 53 -11.84 4.65 -10.68
C VAL A 53 -12.69 5.21 -9.54
N ILE A 54 -12.63 4.56 -8.37
CA ILE A 54 -13.37 4.97 -7.16
C ILE A 54 -12.45 5.54 -6.08
N HIS A 55 -11.17 5.17 -6.09
CA HIS A 55 -10.15 5.85 -5.29
C HIS A 55 -8.88 6.07 -6.11
N ASP A 56 -8.34 7.28 -6.04
CA ASP A 56 -6.96 7.61 -6.43
C ASP A 56 -6.41 8.42 -5.26
N MET A 57 -5.54 7.79 -4.47
CA MET A 57 -4.98 8.40 -3.27
C MET A 57 -3.47 8.16 -3.20
N ARG A 58 -2.78 9.11 -2.56
CA ARG A 58 -1.34 9.08 -2.31
C ARG A 58 -1.07 9.37 -0.84
N VAL A 59 -0.06 8.71 -0.29
CA VAL A 59 0.53 9.03 1.01
C VAL A 59 2.02 9.19 0.80
N HIS A 60 2.56 10.34 1.20
CA HIS A 60 3.99 10.62 1.14
C HIS A 60 4.50 10.81 2.55
N ALA A 61 5.60 10.15 2.90
CA ALA A 61 6.24 10.27 4.20
C ALA A 61 7.73 10.49 4.05
N GLU A 62 8.28 11.45 4.80
CA GLU A 62 9.71 11.55 5.01
C GLU A 62 10.08 10.79 6.29
N ILE A 63 11.10 9.96 6.21
CA ILE A 63 11.56 9.13 7.34
C ILE A 63 12.97 9.56 7.72
N ALA A 64 13.17 9.94 8.99
CA ALA A 64 14.50 10.04 9.59
C ALA A 64 15.05 8.64 9.87
N LEU A 65 16.35 8.41 9.71
CA LEU A 65 16.98 7.11 10.00
C LEU A 65 17.59 7.01 11.40
N GLU A 66 17.99 8.13 12.02
CA GLU A 66 18.65 8.14 13.34
C GLU A 66 18.01 9.17 14.31
N PRO A 67 17.21 8.71 15.30
CA PRO A 67 16.52 7.42 15.31
C PRO A 67 15.44 7.35 14.22
N ALA A 68 15.08 6.12 13.82
CA ALA A 68 14.10 5.85 12.78
C ALA A 68 12.70 6.39 13.16
N ARG A 69 12.19 7.39 12.45
CA ARG A 69 10.87 8.01 12.74
C ARG A 69 10.26 8.74 11.55
N ILE A 70 8.94 8.91 11.56
CA ILE A 70 8.20 9.74 10.61
C ILE A 70 8.53 11.21 10.89
N ALA A 71 9.13 11.89 9.91
CA ALA A 71 9.53 13.29 10.01
C ALA A 71 8.47 14.24 9.45
N ALA A 72 7.85 13.84 8.35
CA ALA A 72 6.73 14.49 7.72
C ALA A 72 5.84 13.41 7.10
N ILE A 73 4.54 13.65 7.00
CA ILE A 73 3.62 12.79 6.25
C ILE A 73 2.45 13.62 5.72
N SER A 74 2.07 13.36 4.49
CA SER A 74 0.96 14.02 3.81
C SER A 74 0.11 13.01 3.06
N VAL A 75 -1.10 13.43 2.73
CA VAL A 75 -2.10 12.64 2.03
C VAL A 75 -2.69 13.47 0.90
N GLU A 76 -2.89 12.83 -0.24
CA GLU A 76 -3.67 13.35 -1.36
C GLU A 76 -4.77 12.34 -1.71
N GLN A 77 -6.00 12.81 -1.95
CA GLN A 77 -7.14 11.96 -2.29
C GLN A 77 -7.86 12.60 -3.48
N ALA A 78 -7.24 12.49 -4.67
CA ALA A 78 -7.70 13.11 -5.90
C ALA A 78 -9.09 12.62 -6.31
N ASN A 79 -9.35 11.32 -6.12
CA ASN A 79 -10.64 10.71 -6.40
C ASN A 79 -11.10 9.88 -5.20
N VAL A 80 -12.37 10.01 -4.82
CA VAL A 80 -12.98 9.26 -3.72
C VAL A 80 -14.40 8.80 -4.07
N ALA A 81 -14.80 7.66 -3.49
CA ALA A 81 -16.14 7.11 -3.73
C ALA A 81 -17.26 7.93 -3.07
N PHE A 82 -16.95 8.66 -1.98
CA PHE A 82 -17.93 9.42 -1.20
C PHE A 82 -17.41 10.82 -0.89
N GLU A 83 -18.14 11.80 -1.41
CA GLU A 83 -18.00 13.22 -1.09
C GLU A 83 -19.04 13.63 -0.02
N PRO A 84 -18.79 14.70 0.75
CA PRO A 84 -19.72 15.14 1.79
C PRO A 84 -21.04 15.59 1.15
N SER A 85 -22.15 15.01 1.61
CA SER A 85 -23.49 15.33 1.13
C SER A 85 -24.52 15.07 2.23
N LEU A 86 -25.77 15.52 2.03
CA LEU A 86 -26.88 15.16 2.92
C LEU A 86 -27.03 13.63 3.04
N ALA A 87 -26.74 12.94 1.96
CA ALA A 87 -26.97 11.52 1.83
C ALA A 87 -25.85 10.67 2.48
N THR A 88 -24.68 11.26 2.70
CA THR A 88 -23.60 10.70 3.53
C THR A 88 -23.63 11.23 4.97
N GLY A 89 -24.65 12.01 5.35
CA GLY A 89 -24.68 12.68 6.65
C GLY A 89 -23.55 13.69 6.85
N GLY A 90 -22.95 14.19 5.76
CA GLY A 90 -21.77 15.06 5.77
C GLY A 90 -20.43 14.33 5.82
N GLU A 91 -20.41 13.00 5.95
CA GLU A 91 -19.18 12.21 5.95
C GLU A 91 -18.52 12.16 4.57
N CYS A 92 -17.20 12.06 4.56
CA CYS A 92 -16.36 12.01 3.38
C CYS A 92 -15.24 10.98 3.53
N CYS A 93 -14.84 10.35 2.42
CA CYS A 93 -13.66 9.48 2.40
C CYS A 93 -12.36 10.20 2.81
N ARG A 94 -12.34 11.54 2.86
CA ARG A 94 -11.18 12.35 3.26
C ARG A 94 -11.11 12.64 4.75
N ASP A 95 -12.16 12.32 5.50
CA ASP A 95 -12.22 12.54 6.95
C ASP A 95 -11.09 11.86 7.75
N PRO A 96 -10.52 10.71 7.32
CA PRO A 96 -9.37 10.12 8.00
C PRO A 96 -8.04 10.86 7.80
N GLY A 97 -7.95 11.80 6.86
CA GLY A 97 -6.70 12.50 6.50
C GLY A 97 -5.96 13.12 7.69
N PRO A 98 -6.61 13.86 8.60
CA PRO A 98 -5.99 14.40 9.81
C PRO A 98 -5.38 13.34 10.75
N ARG A 99 -5.88 12.09 10.75
CA ARG A 99 -5.28 11.00 11.54
C ARG A 99 -3.95 10.55 10.95
N ILE A 100 -3.80 10.62 9.63
CA ILE A 100 -2.53 10.34 8.94
C ILE A 100 -1.50 11.40 9.29
N THR A 101 -1.86 12.69 9.22
CA THR A 101 -0.92 13.78 9.53
C THR A 101 -0.49 13.77 11.00
N ALA A 102 -1.35 13.29 11.90
CA ALA A 102 -1.01 13.08 13.31
C ALA A 102 0.07 12.00 13.55
N LEU A 103 0.49 11.24 12.53
CA LEU A 103 1.55 10.24 12.65
C LEU A 103 2.97 10.83 12.68
N VAL A 104 3.14 12.13 12.41
CA VAL A 104 4.46 12.79 12.52
C VAL A 104 5.07 12.55 13.91
N GLY A 105 6.35 12.19 13.93
CA GLY A 105 7.09 11.86 15.14
C GLY A 105 6.98 10.39 15.55
N THR A 106 6.10 9.59 14.93
CA THR A 106 5.96 8.17 15.27
C THR A 106 7.26 7.41 14.98
N PRO A 107 7.82 6.67 15.96
CA PRO A 107 8.98 5.82 15.73
C PRO A 107 8.69 4.69 14.75
N LEU A 108 9.69 4.29 13.98
CA LEU A 108 9.69 3.10 13.13
C LEU A 108 10.51 1.98 13.80
N ASP A 109 9.86 1.25 14.71
CA ASP A 109 10.40 0.15 15.50
C ASP A 109 9.44 -1.07 15.47
N GLY A 110 9.75 -2.12 16.24
CA GLY A 110 8.92 -3.33 16.30
C GLY A 110 7.48 -3.11 16.76
N GLU A 111 7.16 -1.95 17.34
CA GLU A 111 5.85 -1.60 17.86
C GLU A 111 5.03 -0.70 16.92
N SER A 112 5.63 -0.22 15.84
CA SER A 112 4.99 0.73 14.94
C SER A 112 3.69 0.22 14.34
N THR A 113 3.63 -1.04 13.90
CA THR A 113 2.40 -1.60 13.32
C THR A 113 1.22 -1.50 14.30
N ARG A 114 1.46 -1.79 15.59
CA ARG A 114 0.44 -1.67 16.64
C ARG A 114 0.05 -0.21 16.88
N ARG A 115 1.02 0.70 16.99
CA ARG A 115 0.78 2.14 17.19
C ARG A 115 0.00 2.75 16.02
N LEU A 116 0.35 2.36 14.79
CA LEU A 116 -0.35 2.77 13.58
C LEU A 116 -1.78 2.24 13.59
N GLY A 117 -2.00 0.95 13.84
CA GLY A 117 -3.36 0.40 13.95
C GLY A 117 -4.23 1.14 14.98
N ALA A 118 -3.66 1.50 16.14
CA ALA A 118 -4.35 2.25 17.19
C ALA A 118 -4.64 3.70 16.80
N ALA A 119 -3.66 4.42 16.23
CA ALA A 119 -3.80 5.83 15.85
C ALA A 119 -4.85 6.04 14.74
N LEU A 120 -5.03 5.03 13.88
CA LEU A 120 -5.95 5.10 12.76
C LEU A 120 -7.40 4.76 13.15
N GLY A 121 -7.62 4.18 14.34
CA GLY A 121 -8.92 4.15 15.01
C GLY A 121 -9.92 3.11 14.51
N GLY A 122 -9.45 1.96 14.02
CA GLY A 122 -10.32 0.85 13.60
C GLY A 122 -11.14 1.15 12.33
N PRO A 123 -12.20 0.35 12.03
CA PRO A 123 -12.99 0.46 10.81
C PRO A 123 -13.99 1.63 10.88
N LEU A 124 -13.50 2.86 11.00
CA LEU A 124 -14.31 4.07 10.90
C LEU A 124 -14.04 4.74 9.54
N GLY A 125 -15.08 4.84 8.70
CA GLY A 125 -15.02 5.48 7.39
C GLY A 125 -14.16 4.72 6.36
N CYS A 126 -14.01 5.32 5.17
CA CYS A 126 -13.27 4.74 4.04
C CYS A 126 -11.81 4.47 4.41
N SER A 127 -11.51 3.21 4.77
CA SER A 127 -10.24 2.78 5.37
C SER A 127 -9.07 2.66 4.39
N HIS A 128 -9.25 3.08 3.13
CA HIS A 128 -8.25 2.89 2.07
C HIS A 128 -6.99 3.71 2.27
N VAL A 129 -7.12 4.99 2.63
CA VAL A 129 -5.97 5.82 2.95
C VAL A 129 -5.22 5.31 4.19
N LEU A 130 -5.97 4.81 5.17
CA LEU A 130 -5.41 4.20 6.39
C LEU A 130 -4.64 2.93 6.05
N THR A 131 -5.22 2.08 5.21
CA THR A 131 -4.59 0.84 4.70
C THR A 131 -3.32 1.17 3.91
N LEU A 132 -3.36 2.20 3.06
CA LEU A 132 -2.20 2.65 2.31
C LEU A 132 -1.08 3.15 3.24
N ALA A 133 -1.40 3.97 4.24
CA ALA A 133 -0.43 4.44 5.22
C ALA A 133 0.19 3.27 6.01
N GLN A 134 -0.61 2.29 6.43
CA GLN A 134 -0.12 1.10 7.11
C GLN A 134 0.81 0.27 6.20
N LEU A 135 0.43 0.07 4.93
CA LEU A 135 1.27 -0.65 3.97
C LEU A 135 2.57 0.11 3.68
N LEU A 136 2.51 1.43 3.49
CA LEU A 136 3.68 2.29 3.27
C LEU A 136 4.70 2.13 4.40
N LEU A 137 4.24 2.27 5.65
CA LEU A 137 5.12 2.29 6.81
C LEU A 137 5.67 0.90 7.15
N SER A 138 4.85 -0.16 7.06
CA SER A 138 5.35 -1.54 7.22
C SER A 138 6.33 -1.96 6.12
N THR A 139 6.09 -1.50 4.88
CA THR A 139 7.02 -1.70 3.75
C THR A 139 8.31 -0.91 3.96
N ALA A 140 8.23 0.32 4.47
CA ALA A 140 9.41 1.12 4.81
C ALA A 140 10.28 0.43 5.87
N GLN A 141 9.66 -0.10 6.93
CA GLN A 141 10.37 -0.87 7.95
C GLN A 141 11.07 -2.10 7.38
N THR A 142 10.35 -2.88 6.58
CA THR A 142 10.89 -4.09 5.96
C THR A 142 12.02 -3.77 4.99
N GLY A 143 11.81 -2.80 4.09
CA GLY A 143 12.79 -2.39 3.09
C GLY A 143 14.06 -1.83 3.71
N LEU A 144 13.95 -1.03 4.77
CA LEU A 144 15.12 -0.48 5.48
C LEU A 144 15.86 -1.54 6.31
N ALA A 145 15.13 -2.49 6.90
CA ALA A 145 15.75 -3.62 7.59
C ALA A 145 16.55 -4.50 6.61
N LEU A 146 15.96 -4.84 5.46
CA LEU A 146 16.64 -5.61 4.39
C LEU A 146 17.84 -4.86 3.82
N ASP A 147 17.74 -3.54 3.64
CA ASP A 147 18.85 -2.71 3.16
C ASP A 147 20.03 -2.75 4.13
N ARG A 148 19.75 -2.59 5.44
CA ARG A 148 20.75 -2.65 6.50
C ARG A 148 21.37 -4.05 6.62
N GLU A 149 20.57 -5.10 6.52
CA GLU A 149 21.05 -6.48 6.59
C GLU A 149 22.01 -6.79 5.44
N ARG A 150 21.66 -6.38 4.21
CA ARG A 150 22.43 -6.71 3.00
C ARG A 150 23.66 -5.83 2.79
N PHE A 151 23.54 -4.54 3.11
CA PHE A 151 24.55 -3.54 2.74
C PHE A 151 25.16 -2.82 3.94
N GLY A 152 24.66 -3.05 5.16
CA GLY A 152 25.18 -2.42 6.37
C GLY A 152 25.09 -0.89 6.28
N GLY A 153 26.25 -0.24 6.40
CA GLY A 153 26.41 1.22 6.30
C GLY A 153 26.87 1.71 4.93
N ALA A 154 26.74 0.91 3.87
CA ALA A 154 27.16 1.33 2.54
C ALA A 154 26.49 2.66 2.14
N ALA A 155 27.29 3.59 1.64
CA ALA A 155 26.80 4.90 1.24
C ALA A 155 25.87 4.76 0.02
N ARG A 156 24.65 5.28 0.16
CA ARG A 156 23.68 5.38 -0.93
C ARG A 156 23.56 6.84 -1.36
N PRO A 157 23.86 7.18 -2.63
CA PRO A 157 23.63 8.51 -3.15
C PRO A 157 22.16 8.93 -3.11
N ASP A 158 21.94 10.24 -3.02
CA ASP A 158 20.60 10.82 -3.09
C ASP A 158 19.93 10.53 -4.45
N GLY A 159 18.61 10.42 -4.43
CA GLY A 159 17.78 10.01 -5.56
C GLY A 159 17.78 8.51 -5.85
N GLN A 160 18.58 7.70 -5.15
CA GLN A 160 18.58 6.27 -5.38
C GLN A 160 17.42 5.55 -4.66
N ARG A 161 16.71 4.73 -5.45
CA ARG A 161 15.73 3.78 -4.93
C ARG A 161 16.41 2.78 -4.00
N ILE A 162 15.74 2.48 -2.91
CA ILE A 162 16.09 1.44 -1.94
C ILE A 162 15.21 0.23 -2.21
N PHE A 163 13.90 0.44 -2.21
CA PHE A 163 12.92 -0.64 -2.27
C PHE A 163 11.70 -0.19 -3.07
N HIS A 164 11.08 -1.13 -3.76
CA HIS A 164 9.81 -0.93 -4.45
C HIS A 164 8.91 -2.13 -4.18
N ARG A 165 7.64 -1.87 -3.87
CA ARG A 165 6.61 -2.89 -3.75
C ARG A 165 5.43 -2.52 -4.61
N SER A 166 4.93 -3.48 -5.36
CA SER A 166 3.63 -3.41 -6.01
C SER A 166 2.75 -4.52 -5.45
N LEU A 167 1.48 -4.21 -5.18
CA LEU A 167 0.48 -5.17 -4.71
C LEU A 167 -0.80 -4.93 -5.51
N THR A 168 -1.24 -5.94 -6.23
CA THR A 168 -2.55 -5.95 -6.89
C THR A 168 -3.43 -6.97 -6.19
N VAL A 169 -4.65 -6.56 -5.87
CA VAL A 169 -5.71 -7.40 -5.32
C VAL A 169 -6.88 -7.30 -6.27
N ASP A 170 -7.22 -8.41 -6.90
CA ASP A 170 -8.38 -8.51 -7.77
C ASP A 170 -9.48 -9.32 -7.13
N GLY A 171 -10.67 -8.72 -7.01
CA GLY A 171 -11.83 -9.32 -6.40
C GLY A 171 -12.89 -9.71 -7.42
N VAL A 172 -13.39 -10.93 -7.30
CA VAL A 172 -14.50 -11.47 -8.08
C VAL A 172 -15.57 -12.03 -7.14
N LEU A 173 -16.84 -11.79 -7.46
CA LEU A 173 -17.98 -12.35 -6.73
C LEU A 173 -18.33 -13.71 -7.32
N GLY A 174 -18.19 -14.76 -6.51
CA GLY A 174 -18.66 -16.11 -6.78
C GLY A 174 -20.07 -16.34 -6.21
N GLY A 175 -20.60 -17.54 -6.40
CA GLY A 175 -21.89 -17.94 -5.81
C GLY A 175 -21.83 -18.16 -4.29
N ASP A 176 -20.62 -18.29 -3.75
CA ASP A 176 -20.29 -18.72 -2.38
C ASP A 176 -19.55 -17.64 -1.56
N GLY A 177 -19.26 -16.48 -2.17
CA GLY A 177 -18.60 -15.35 -1.49
C GLY A 177 -17.76 -14.48 -2.42
N LEU A 178 -16.83 -13.73 -1.81
CA LEU A 178 -15.84 -12.91 -2.51
C LEU A 178 -14.52 -13.69 -2.60
N HIS A 179 -14.04 -13.87 -3.82
CA HIS A 179 -12.75 -14.48 -4.11
C HIS A 179 -11.75 -13.40 -4.50
N LEU A 180 -10.54 -13.48 -3.94
CA LEU A 180 -9.46 -12.54 -4.19
C LEU A 180 -8.29 -13.26 -4.84
N ALA A 181 -7.78 -12.72 -5.94
CA ALA A 181 -6.47 -13.06 -6.49
C ALA A 181 -5.49 -11.91 -6.17
N LEU A 182 -4.36 -12.24 -5.59
CA LEU A 182 -3.36 -11.27 -5.15
C LEU A 182 -2.04 -11.53 -5.86
N GLN A 183 -1.37 -10.46 -6.26
CA GLN A 183 0.01 -10.50 -6.72
C GLN A 183 0.80 -9.38 -6.04
N GLN A 184 1.87 -9.75 -5.35
CA GLN A 184 2.85 -8.83 -4.81
C GLN A 184 4.17 -9.01 -5.56
N ALA A 185 4.83 -7.92 -5.92
CA ALA A 185 6.19 -7.94 -6.41
C ALA A 185 7.03 -6.89 -5.67
N ASP A 186 8.09 -7.37 -5.03
CA ASP A 186 9.08 -6.57 -4.33
C ASP A 186 10.39 -6.55 -5.13
N VAL A 187 11.02 -5.37 -5.18
CA VAL A 187 12.32 -5.15 -5.81
C VAL A 187 13.20 -4.38 -4.83
N HIS A 188 14.35 -4.94 -4.52
CA HIS A 188 15.38 -4.31 -3.68
C HIS A 188 16.55 -3.88 -4.55
N PHE A 189 17.07 -2.67 -4.29
CA PHE A 189 18.09 -2.06 -5.13
C PHE A 189 19.42 -1.92 -4.39
N ALA A 190 20.51 -2.31 -5.04
CA ALA A 190 21.86 -2.12 -4.52
C ALA A 190 22.26 -0.62 -4.51
N PRO A 191 23.07 -0.17 -3.54
CA PRO A 191 23.57 1.21 -3.46
C PRO A 191 24.76 1.41 -4.41
N ILE A 192 24.53 1.24 -5.72
CA ILE A 192 25.58 1.38 -6.75
C ILE A 192 25.55 2.81 -7.29
N VAL A 193 26.71 3.49 -7.28
CA VAL A 193 26.91 4.74 -8.02
C VAL A 193 27.01 4.40 -9.52
N PRO A 194 26.02 4.76 -10.37
CA PRO A 194 26.06 4.39 -11.78
C PRO A 194 27.22 5.10 -12.47
N ARG A 195 27.97 4.35 -13.27
CA ARG A 195 28.91 4.86 -14.28
C ARG A 195 28.22 4.88 -15.64
N ALA A 196 28.83 5.51 -16.63
CA ALA A 196 28.25 5.65 -17.98
C ALA A 196 27.95 4.30 -18.65
N ASP A 197 28.61 3.23 -18.22
CA ASP A 197 28.53 1.86 -18.72
C ASP A 197 27.81 0.89 -17.76
N THR A 198 27.30 1.36 -16.61
CA THR A 198 26.61 0.48 -15.65
C THR A 198 25.30 -0.02 -16.24
N ASP A 199 25.16 -1.34 -16.38
CA ASP A 199 23.89 -1.98 -16.71
C ASP A 199 22.87 -1.66 -15.59
N PRO A 200 21.69 -1.08 -15.91
CA PRO A 200 20.65 -0.83 -14.92
C PRO A 200 20.26 -2.05 -14.08
N LEU A 201 20.40 -3.28 -14.60
CA LEU A 201 20.14 -4.52 -13.88
C LEU A 201 21.16 -4.84 -12.80
N GLU A 202 22.38 -4.29 -12.85
CA GLU A 202 23.35 -4.44 -11.75
C GLU A 202 22.84 -3.84 -10.45
N ARG A 203 21.90 -2.89 -10.53
CA ARG A 203 21.24 -2.31 -9.35
C ARG A 203 20.21 -3.24 -8.73
N LEU A 204 19.83 -4.34 -9.38
CA LEU A 204 18.89 -5.30 -8.81
C LEU A 204 19.59 -6.16 -7.75
N ALA A 205 19.34 -5.87 -6.47
CA ALA A 205 19.89 -6.63 -5.35
C ALA A 205 19.06 -7.87 -4.98
N GLY A 206 17.76 -7.83 -5.30
CA GLY A 206 16.84 -8.89 -4.98
C GLY A 206 15.45 -8.61 -5.54
N ARG A 207 14.71 -9.68 -5.76
CA ARG A 207 13.30 -9.65 -6.14
C ARG A 207 12.56 -10.72 -5.36
N LEU A 208 11.30 -10.47 -5.08
CA LEU A 208 10.38 -11.45 -4.51
C LEU A 208 9.01 -11.23 -5.16
N GLU A 209 8.48 -12.25 -5.82
CA GLU A 209 7.10 -12.23 -6.31
C GLU A 209 6.28 -13.25 -5.51
N ILE A 210 5.16 -12.81 -4.94
CA ILE A 210 4.21 -13.67 -4.24
C ILE A 210 2.88 -13.62 -5.00
N ARG A 211 2.29 -14.78 -5.22
CA ARG A 211 0.91 -14.91 -5.67
C ARG A 211 0.09 -15.55 -4.58
N ALA A 212 -1.12 -15.04 -4.37
CA ALA A 212 -2.02 -15.62 -3.41
C ALA A 212 -3.47 -15.63 -3.89
N GLN A 213 -4.25 -16.54 -3.31
CA GLN A 213 -5.69 -16.60 -3.43
C GLN A 213 -6.30 -16.59 -2.04
N ALA A 214 -7.37 -15.82 -1.88
CA ALA A 214 -8.12 -15.77 -0.65
C ALA A 214 -9.62 -15.86 -0.91
N GLU A 215 -10.32 -16.56 -0.03
CA GLU A 215 -11.78 -16.65 -0.01
C GLU A 215 -12.31 -15.88 1.20
N ILE A 216 -13.25 -14.98 0.98
CA ILE A 216 -13.86 -14.13 2.00
C ILE A 216 -15.33 -14.49 2.14
N ASP A 217 -15.72 -14.79 3.38
CA ASP A 217 -17.12 -14.81 3.79
C ASP A 217 -17.60 -13.37 3.93
N LEU A 218 -18.50 -12.93 3.03
CA LEU A 218 -19.01 -11.56 3.05
C LEU A 218 -19.99 -11.31 4.20
N ASP A 219 -20.71 -12.34 4.67
CA ASP A 219 -21.71 -12.19 5.72
C ASP A 219 -21.03 -12.11 7.09
N ALA A 220 -20.04 -12.98 7.32
CA ALA A 220 -19.27 -13.01 8.56
C ALA A 220 -18.07 -12.05 8.54
N MET A 221 -17.70 -11.48 7.39
CA MET A 221 -16.54 -10.62 7.19
C MET A 221 -15.22 -11.27 7.65
N VAL A 222 -15.05 -12.56 7.34
CA VAL A 222 -13.86 -13.36 7.72
C VAL A 222 -13.18 -13.99 6.51
N LEU A 223 -11.87 -14.17 6.64
CA LEU A 223 -11.05 -14.95 5.71
C LEU A 223 -11.31 -16.45 5.92
N ARG A 224 -11.91 -17.12 4.93
CA ARG A 224 -12.17 -18.57 4.96
C ARG A 224 -10.92 -19.37 4.62
N SER A 225 -10.18 -18.92 3.62
CA SER A 225 -8.95 -19.59 3.19
C SER A 225 -7.97 -18.57 2.60
N LEU A 226 -6.67 -18.86 2.72
CA LEU A 226 -5.59 -18.13 2.09
C LEU A 226 -4.53 -19.14 1.65
N ARG A 227 -4.17 -19.10 0.37
CA ARG A 227 -3.07 -19.88 -0.20
C ARG A 227 -2.13 -18.90 -0.87
N ALA A 228 -0.84 -18.97 -0.54
CA ALA A 228 0.18 -18.11 -1.12
C ALA A 228 1.39 -18.95 -1.53
N ALA A 229 2.04 -18.56 -2.61
CA ALA A 229 3.32 -19.13 -3.01
C ALA A 229 4.23 -18.02 -3.55
N GLU A 230 5.52 -18.17 -3.30
CA GLU A 230 6.54 -17.44 -4.04
C GLU A 230 6.57 -17.95 -5.49
N ARG A 231 6.81 -17.03 -6.42
CA ARG A 231 7.05 -17.34 -7.82
C ARG A 231 8.55 -17.28 -8.09
N GLU A 232 9.13 -18.45 -8.34
CA GLU A 232 10.53 -18.62 -8.76
C GLU A 232 10.82 -17.95 -10.12
#